data_AF-A0AB34SQK0-F1
#
_entry.id   AF-A0AB34SQK0-F1
#
_cell.length_a   1.000
_cell.length_b   1.000
_cell.length_c   1.000
_cell.angle_alpha   90.00
_cell.angle_beta   90.00
_cell.angle_gamma   90.00
#
_symmetry.space_group_name_H-M   'P 1'
#
loop_
_entity.id
_entity.type
_entity.pdbx_description
1 polymer ?
#
loop_
_entity_poly.entity_id
_entity_poly.type
_entity_poly.pdbx_seq_one_letter_code
_entity_poly.pdbx_strand_id
1 'polypeptide(L)'
;EKRDELQRCEAAFFIAAKRSTIQAIGNKRERAGAERWEHFKASVRAKVEHPFRVIKHQFGYTKVRYRGLAKNTAQVLTLFALSNLWMKRKQLLSAAGSVRL
;
A
#
# COMPACT_ATOMS: atom_id res chain seq x y z
N GLU A 1 16.34 -15.70 -13.42
CA GLU A 1 15.26 -15.55 -12.42
C GLU A 1 14.18 -16.60 -12.64
N LYS A 2 13.54 -17.11 -11.59
CA LYS A 2 12.80 -18.41 -11.56
C LYS A 2 11.31 -18.35 -11.99
N ARG A 3 10.86 -17.38 -12.78
CA ARG A 3 9.46 -17.34 -13.27
C ARG A 3 9.42 -17.08 -14.76
N ASP A 4 9.04 -18.10 -15.53
CA ASP A 4 9.01 -18.05 -17.00
C ASP A 4 8.02 -17.01 -17.53
N GLU A 5 6.94 -16.76 -16.78
CA GLU A 5 5.89 -15.78 -17.11
C GLU A 5 6.39 -14.32 -17.13
N LEU A 6 7.46 -14.01 -16.38
CA LEU A 6 7.98 -12.64 -16.21
C LEU A 6 9.17 -12.34 -17.12
N GLN A 7 9.65 -13.32 -17.90
CA GLN A 7 10.79 -13.15 -18.81
C GLN A 7 10.53 -12.12 -19.92
N ARG A 8 9.26 -11.87 -20.27
CA ARG A 8 8.85 -10.90 -21.30
C ARG A 8 8.47 -9.52 -20.73
N CYS A 9 8.46 -9.37 -19.41
CA CYS A 9 8.12 -8.10 -18.77
C CYS A 9 9.37 -7.25 -18.56
N GLU A 10 9.38 -6.05 -19.12
CA GLU A 10 10.37 -5.02 -18.81
C GLU A 10 10.04 -4.37 -17.46
N ALA A 11 10.27 -5.12 -16.37
CA ALA A 11 9.96 -4.68 -15.01
C ALA A 11 11.19 -4.81 -14.10
N ALA A 12 11.53 -3.71 -13.41
CA ALA A 12 12.56 -3.72 -12.38
C ALA A 12 11.96 -4.10 -11.02
N PHE A 13 12.47 -5.17 -10.41
CA PHE A 13 12.01 -5.64 -9.10
C PHE A 13 12.86 -5.04 -7.97
N PHE A 14 12.23 -4.20 -7.15
CA PHE A 14 12.87 -3.60 -5.97
C PHE A 14 12.59 -4.43 -4.71
N ILE A 15 13.39 -5.47 -4.50
CA ILE A 15 13.28 -6.36 -3.34
C ILE A 15 13.96 -5.72 -2.12
N ALA A 16 13.34 -5.86 -0.94
CA ALA A 16 13.89 -5.35 0.31
C ALA A 16 15.06 -6.24 0.76
N ALA A 17 16.20 -5.63 1.09
CA ALA A 17 17.34 -6.38 1.60
C ALA A 17 17.13 -6.78 3.07
N LYS A 18 17.74 -7.90 3.49
CA LYS A 18 17.71 -8.32 4.89
C LYS A 18 18.48 -7.32 5.74
N ARG A 19 17.93 -6.98 6.92
CA ARG A 19 18.53 -6.00 7.84
C ARG A 19 19.97 -6.36 8.24
N SER A 20 20.26 -7.64 8.45
CA SER A 20 21.61 -8.10 8.81
C SER A 20 22.64 -7.82 7.72
N THR A 21 22.26 -7.91 6.44
CA THR A 21 23.14 -7.60 5.31
C THR A 21 23.48 -6.12 5.26
N ILE A 22 22.51 -5.26 5.60
CA ILE A 22 22.72 -3.81 5.67
C ILE A 22 23.63 -3.45 6.86
N GLN A 23 23.43 -4.11 8.01
CA GLN A 23 24.27 -3.89 9.19
C GLN A 23 25.72 -4.36 9.01
N ALA A 24 25.96 -5.35 8.14
CA ALA A 24 27.29 -5.83 7.83
C ALA A 24 28.14 -4.83 7.00
N ILE A 25 27.53 -3.79 6.41
CA ILE A 25 28.25 -2.76 5.65
C ILE A 25 29.16 -1.97 6.59
N GLY A 26 30.48 -2.13 6.49
CA GLY A 26 31.46 -1.50 7.39
C GLY A 26 31.53 0.03 7.24
N ASN A 27 31.38 0.55 6.01
CA ASN A 27 31.42 1.98 5.75
C ASN A 27 30.10 2.65 6.18
N LYS A 28 30.19 3.58 7.13
CA LYS A 28 29.04 4.32 7.69
C LYS A 28 28.25 5.08 6.62
N ARG A 29 28.91 5.65 5.61
CA ARG A 29 28.24 6.42 4.55
C ARG A 29 27.40 5.54 3.63
N GLU A 30 27.96 4.40 3.22
CA GLU A 30 27.28 3.42 2.38
C GLU A 30 26.11 2.77 3.12
N ARG A 31 26.29 2.43 4.41
CA ARG A 31 25.21 1.91 5.25
C ARG A 31 24.03 2.88 5.32
N ALA A 32 24.29 4.16 5.59
CA ALA A 32 23.25 5.18 5.62
C ALA A 32 22.55 5.36 4.26
N GLY A 33 23.29 5.20 3.16
CA GLY A 33 22.72 5.16 1.81
C GLY A 33 21.74 4.00 1.62
N ALA A 34 22.17 2.79 1.98
CA ALA A 34 21.35 1.58 1.88
C ALA A 34 20.09 1.66 2.77
N GLU A 35 20.22 2.15 4.01
CA GLU A 35 19.10 2.35 4.93
C GLU A 35 18.06 3.33 4.38
N ARG A 36 18.50 4.45 3.78
CA ARG A 36 17.60 5.40 3.12
C ARG A 36 16.83 4.75 1.97
N TRP A 37 17.50 3.90 1.19
CA TRP A 37 16.86 3.19 0.08
C TRP A 37 15.81 2.17 0.56
N GLU A 38 16.11 1.42 1.62
CA GLU A 38 15.10 0.53 2.24
C GLU A 38 13.93 1.31 2.83
N HIS A 39 14.20 2.44 3.47
CA HIS A 39 13.15 3.30 4.02
C HIS A 39 12.25 3.84 2.90
N PHE A 40 12.82 4.24 1.77
CA PHE A 40 12.06 4.65 0.60
C PHE A 40 11.15 3.52 0.08
N LYS A 41 11.69 2.31 -0.09
CA LYS A 41 10.90 1.13 -0.48
C LYS A 41 9.75 0.85 0.50
N ALA A 42 10.01 0.93 1.81
CA ALA A 42 9.00 0.76 2.84
C ALA A 42 7.92 1.86 2.78
N SER A 43 8.31 3.11 2.55
CA SER A 43 7.37 4.24 2.40
C SER A 43 6.44 4.05 1.20
N VAL A 44 6.97 3.60 0.06
CA VAL A 44 6.17 3.28 -1.14
C VAL A 44 5.18 2.15 -0.84
N ARG A 45 5.61 1.09 -0.15
CA ARG A 45 4.72 -0.02 0.26
C ARG A 45 3.60 0.45 1.19
N ALA A 46 3.94 1.25 2.19
CA ALA A 46 2.97 1.77 3.15
C ALA A 46 1.84 2.58 2.49
N LYS A 47 2.14 3.35 1.44
CA LYS A 47 1.11 4.09 0.67
C LYS A 47 0.07 3.17 0.03
N VAL A 48 0.50 2.02 -0.48
CA VAL A 48 -0.38 1.03 -1.11
C VAL A 48 -1.12 0.21 -0.06
N GLU A 49 -0.46 -0.18 1.03
CA GLU A 49 -1.07 -0.98 2.09
C GLU A 49 -2.16 -0.23 2.87
N HIS A 50 -2.06 1.08 2.99
CA HIS A 50 -3.00 1.89 3.76
C HIS A 50 -4.47 1.78 3.29
N PRO A 51 -4.83 2.00 2.00
CA PRO A 51 -6.19 1.82 1.53
C PRO A 51 -6.68 0.37 1.69
N PHE A 52 -5.82 -0.64 1.49
CA PHE A 52 -6.20 -2.03 1.76
C PHE A 52 -6.55 -2.27 3.22
N ARG A 53 -5.82 -1.67 4.17
CA ARG A 53 -6.15 -1.74 5.59
C ARG A 53 -7.52 -1.14 5.87
N VAL A 54 -7.84 0.02 5.29
CA VAL A 54 -9.16 0.66 5.43
C VAL A 54 -10.25 -0.26 4.91
N ILE A 55 -10.09 -0.79 3.70
CA ILE A 55 -11.07 -1.67 3.07
C ILE A 55 -11.30 -2.95 3.90
N LYS A 56 -10.22 -3.60 4.37
CA LYS A 56 -10.32 -4.87 5.09
C LYS A 56 -10.82 -4.71 6.53
N HIS A 57 -10.33 -3.70 7.25
CA HIS A 57 -10.63 -3.52 8.67
C HIS A 57 -11.80 -2.57 8.91
N GLN A 58 -11.80 -1.39 8.30
CA GLN A 58 -12.81 -0.37 8.57
C GLN A 58 -14.13 -0.65 7.83
N PHE A 59 -14.05 -1.13 6.59
CA PHE A 59 -15.23 -1.50 5.80
C PHE A 59 -15.57 -3.00 5.88
N GLY A 60 -14.75 -3.79 6.56
CA GLY A 60 -15.03 -5.20 6.83
C GLY A 60 -15.02 -6.10 5.59
N TYR A 61 -14.33 -5.72 4.52
CA TYR A 61 -14.21 -6.52 3.30
C TYR A 61 -13.20 -7.66 3.47
N THR A 62 -13.58 -8.67 4.25
CA THR A 62 -12.75 -9.86 4.52
C THR A 62 -13.06 -11.04 3.61
N LYS A 63 -14.29 -11.11 3.06
CA LYS A 63 -14.77 -12.14 2.13
C LYS A 63 -15.62 -11.53 1.02
N VAL A 64 -15.54 -12.12 -0.17
CA VAL A 64 -16.45 -11.81 -1.29
C VAL A 64 -17.88 -12.16 -0.91
N ARG A 65 -18.84 -11.27 -1.19
CA ARG A 65 -20.25 -11.46 -0.82
C ARG A 65 -21.13 -11.83 -2.01
N TYR A 66 -20.79 -11.37 -3.21
CA TYR A 66 -21.65 -11.52 -4.37
C TYR A 66 -21.29 -12.76 -5.21
N ARG A 67 -22.30 -13.37 -5.82
CA ARG A 67 -22.10 -14.39 -6.86
C ARG A 67 -21.74 -13.68 -8.17
N GLY A 68 -20.53 -13.94 -8.68
CA GLY A 68 -20.02 -13.41 -9.94
C GLY A 68 -18.88 -12.41 -9.78
N LEU A 69 -17.89 -12.50 -10.67
CA LEU A 69 -16.69 -11.63 -10.69
C LEU A 69 -17.03 -10.17 -10.92
N ALA A 70 -17.96 -9.86 -11.83
CA ALA A 70 -18.35 -8.49 -12.15
C ALA A 70 -18.89 -7.74 -10.92
N LYS A 71 -19.78 -8.38 -10.14
CA LYS A 71 -20.39 -7.78 -8.94
C LYS A 71 -19.36 -7.55 -7.84
N ASN A 72 -18.45 -8.50 -7.63
CA ASN A 72 -17.36 -8.32 -6.65
C ASN A 72 -16.37 -7.23 -7.09
N THR A 73 -16.07 -7.14 -8.39
CA THR A 73 -15.18 -6.10 -8.93
C THR A 73 -15.77 -4.71 -8.72
N ALA A 74 -17.05 -4.54 -9.07
CA ALA A 74 -17.77 -3.28 -8.81
C ALA A 74 -17.77 -2.92 -7.32
N GLN A 75 -18.00 -3.90 -6.43
CA GLN A 75 -17.93 -3.67 -4.98
C GLN A 75 -16.55 -3.19 -4.53
N VAL A 76 -15.48 -3.85 -4.97
CA VAL A 76 -14.10 -3.48 -4.60
C VAL A 76 -13.74 -2.08 -5.11
N LEU A 77 -14.09 -1.75 -6.35
CA LEU A 77 -13.86 -0.42 -6.93
C LEU A 77 -14.57 0.67 -6.12
N THR A 78 -15.82 0.45 -5.74
CA THR A 78 -16.58 1.38 -4.89
C THR A 78 -15.91 1.53 -3.51
N LEU A 79 -15.47 0.44 -2.89
CA LEU A 79 -14.76 0.50 -1.61
C LEU A 79 -13.43 1.25 -1.71
N PHE A 80 -12.71 1.14 -2.83
CA PHE A 80 -11.52 1.94 -3.09
C PHE A 80 -11.84 3.43 -3.20
N ALA A 81 -12.88 3.80 -3.93
CA ALA A 81 -13.32 5.20 -4.01
C ALA A 81 -13.69 5.75 -2.63
N LEU A 82 -14.43 4.98 -1.82
CA LEU A 82 -14.78 5.35 -0.45
C LEU A 82 -13.56 5.40 0.47
N SER A 83 -12.54 4.57 0.25
CA SER A 83 -11.30 4.60 1.03
C SER A 83 -10.55 5.93 0.84
N ASN A 84 -10.57 6.47 -0.38
CA ASN A 84 -9.99 7.80 -0.67
C ASN A 84 -10.71 8.89 0.12
N LEU A 85 -12.04 8.84 0.18
CA LEU A 85 -12.85 9.75 0.98
C LEU A 85 -12.53 9.62 2.48
N TRP A 86 -12.47 8.39 2.99
CA TRP A 86 -12.14 8.12 4.39
C TRP A 86 -10.75 8.62 4.79
N MET A 87 -9.75 8.49 3.91
CA MET A 87 -8.40 9.02 4.13
C MET A 87 -8.41 10.56 4.25
N LYS A 88 -9.27 11.23 3.48
CA LYS A 88 -9.40 12.69 3.45
C LYS A 88 -10.40 13.26 4.46
N ARG A 89 -11.07 12.41 5.25
CA ARG A 89 -12.12 12.82 6.19
C ARG A 89 -11.75 14.01 7.09
N LYS A 90 -10.52 14.11 7.59
CA LYS A 90 -10.12 15.22 8.47
C LYS A 90 -10.16 16.57 7.73
N GLN A 91 -9.71 16.58 6.47
CA GLN A 91 -9.72 17.78 5.62
C GLN A 91 -11.17 18.13 5.23
N LEU A 92 -11.96 17.12 4.88
CA LEU A 92 -13.36 17.31 4.46
C LEU A 92 -14.28 17.75 5.60
N LEU A 93 -14.14 17.13 6.78
CA LEU A 93 -14.91 17.50 7.97
C LEU A 93 -14.50 18.86 8.52
N SER A 94 -13.22 19.25 8.39
CA SER A 94 -12.77 20.59 8.74
C SER A 94 -13.33 21.66 7.79
N ALA A 95 -13.54 21.33 6.52
CA ALA A 95 -14.12 22.24 5.53
C ALA A 95 -15.65 22.32 5.62
N ALA A 96 -16.31 21.29 6.13
CA ALA A 96 -17.77 21.21 6.21
C ALA A 96 -18.38 22.15 7.28
N GLY A 97 -17.57 22.81 8.11
CA GLY A 97 -18.06 23.57 9.27
C GLY A 97 -18.70 22.65 10.31
N SER A 98 -18.80 23.13 11.55
CA SER A 98 -19.35 22.36 12.67
C SER A 98 -20.82 22.01 12.43
N VAL A 99 -21.10 20.86 11.82
CA VAL A 99 -22.42 20.24 11.91
C VAL A 99 -22.52 19.69 13.32
N ARG A 100 -22.96 20.56 14.24
CA ARG A 100 -23.43 20.16 15.55
C ARG A 100 -24.67 19.32 15.32
N LEU A 101 -24.59 18.04 15.72
CA LEU A 101 -25.78 17.25 16.02
C LEU A 101 -26.30 17.67 17.40
#